data_AF-A0A182G7T1-F1
#
_entry.id   AF-A0A182G7T1-F1
#
_cell.length_a   1.000
_cell.length_b   1.000
_cell.length_c   1.000
_cell.angle_alpha   90.00
_cell.angle_beta   90.00
_cell.angle_gamma   90.00
#
_symmetry.space_group_name_H-M   'P 1'
#
loop_
_entity.id
_entity.type
_entity.pdbx_description
1 polymer ?
#
loop_
_entity_poly.entity_id
_entity_poly.type
_entity_poly.pdbx_seq_one_letter_code
_entity_poly.pdbx_strand_id
1 'polypeptide(L)' 'MDDQPKAEGEADKKIVHIYPLVKHAAKAIKELMDKKFGTFWHVVVGEGFGYEVSYETKNILYLFFGGNLAIVLWKCS' A
#
# COMPACT_ATOMS: atom_id res chain seq x y z
N MET A 1 6.73 -30.32 13.39
CA MET A 1 7.34 -29.27 14.22
C MET A 1 7.95 -28.26 13.26
N ASP A 2 7.17 -27.64 12.35
CA ASP A 2 6.10 -26.65 12.55
C ASP A 2 6.62 -25.35 13.18
N ASP A 3 7.38 -24.58 12.39
CA ASP A 3 7.60 -23.16 12.63
C ASP A 3 6.81 -22.36 11.60
N GLN A 4 5.54 -22.14 11.93
CA GLN A 4 4.66 -21.17 11.28
C GLN A 4 5.02 -19.78 11.82
N PRO A 5 5.26 -18.75 10.99
CA PRO A 5 5.36 -17.39 11.49
C PRO A 5 3.98 -16.92 11.97
N LYS A 6 3.97 -16.56 13.25
CA LYS A 6 2.85 -16.10 14.06
C LYS A 6 2.23 -14.86 13.42
N ALA A 7 0.96 -14.96 13.03
CA ALA A 7 0.15 -13.82 12.60
C ALA A 7 0.04 -12.83 13.76
N GLU A 8 0.70 -11.69 13.63
CA GLU A 8 0.64 -10.61 14.61
C GLU A 8 -0.64 -9.79 14.43
N GLY A 9 -1.45 -9.78 15.48
CA GLY A 9 -2.05 -8.54 16.00
C GLY A 9 -3.28 -8.00 15.28
N GLU A 10 -4.44 -8.54 15.66
CA GLU A 10 -5.77 -7.95 15.46
C GLU A 10 -5.94 -6.68 16.32
N ALA A 11 -5.62 -5.51 15.77
CA ALA A 11 -6.02 -4.17 16.22
C ALA A 11 -6.18 -3.33 14.93
N ASP A 12 -7.29 -2.69 14.56
CA ASP A 12 -8.31 -2.00 15.32
C ASP A 12 -9.67 -2.05 14.59
N LYS A 13 -10.71 -2.54 15.29
CA LYS A 13 -12.09 -2.70 14.77
C LYS A 13 -12.89 -1.39 14.67
N LYS A 14 -12.29 -0.27 14.26
CA LYS A 14 -12.99 1.03 14.19
C LYS A 14 -13.02 1.77 12.85
N ILE A 15 -12.77 1.06 11.74
CA ILE A 15 -12.75 1.67 10.38
C ILE A 15 -13.41 0.68 9.39
N VAL A 16 -14.61 0.19 9.71
CA VAL A 16 -15.22 -0.92 8.93
C VAL A 16 -15.89 -0.44 7.63
N HIS A 17 -16.15 0.86 7.48
CA HIS A 17 -16.77 1.43 6.27
C HIS A 17 -15.80 2.16 5.32
N ILE A 18 -14.67 2.68 5.82
CA ILE A 18 -13.68 3.41 5.01
C ILE A 18 -12.58 2.47 4.51
N TYR A 19 -12.18 1.47 5.30
CA TYR A 19 -11.15 0.51 4.88
C TYR A 19 -11.47 -0.30 3.63
N PRO A 20 -12.73 -0.71 3.35
CA PRO A 20 -13.03 -1.41 2.11
C PRO A 20 -12.61 -0.58 0.90
N LEU A 21 -13.04 0.68 0.81
CA LEU A 21 -12.75 1.54 -0.34
C LEU A 21 -11.24 1.76 -0.53
N VAL A 22 -10.53 2.12 0.55
CA VAL A 22 -9.08 2.37 0.50
C VAL A 22 -8.30 1.11 0.13
N LYS A 23 -8.68 -0.05 0.69
CA LYS A 23 -8.09 -1.35 0.37
C LYS A 23 -8.31 -1.75 -1.09
N HIS A 24 -9.53 -1.54 -1.61
CA HIS A 24 -9.83 -1.82 -3.02
C HIS A 24 -9.06 -0.87 -3.95
N ALA A 25 -8.94 0.41 -3.59
CA ALA A 25 -8.14 1.38 -4.35
C ALA A 25 -6.66 0.98 -4.40
N ALA A 26 -6.05 0.67 -3.24
CA ALA A 26 -4.68 0.18 -3.17
C ALA A 26 -4.48 -1.07 -4.04
N LYS A 27 -5.38 -2.05 -3.93
CA LYS A 27 -5.33 -3.27 -4.74
C LYS A 27 -5.43 -2.96 -6.24
N ALA A 28 -6.37 -2.11 -6.65
CA ALA A 28 -6.54 -1.73 -8.05
C ALA A 28 -5.32 -1.02 -8.63
N ILE A 29 -4.71 -0.08 -7.87
CA ILE A 29 -3.49 0.61 -8.28
C ILE A 29 -2.35 -0.39 -8.48
N LYS A 30 -2.15 -1.29 -7.49
CA LYS A 30 -1.12 -2.34 -7.58
C LYS A 30 -1.29 -3.21 -8.82
N GLU A 31 -2.49 -3.76 -9.03
CA GLU A 31 -2.77 -4.66 -10.15
C GLU A 31 -2.59 -3.97 -11.51
N LEU A 32 -3.00 -2.71 -11.62
CA LEU A 32 -2.81 -1.94 -12.85
C LEU A 32 -1.34 -1.65 -13.14
N MET A 33 -0.56 -1.29 -12.13
CA MET A 33 0.87 -1.00 -12.28
C MET A 33 1.67 -2.26 -12.58
N ASP A 34 1.39 -3.36 -11.87
CA ASP A 34 1.98 -4.66 -12.14
C ASP A 34 1.70 -5.13 -13.57
N LYS A 35 0.48 -4.92 -14.07
CA LYS A 35 0.08 -5.31 -15.44
C LYS A 35 0.73 -4.44 -16.51
N LYS A 36 0.91 -3.13 -16.27
CA LYS A 36 1.44 -2.19 -17.28
C LYS A 36 2.96 -2.07 -17.28
N PHE A 37 3.58 -2.12 -16.11
CA PHE A 37 5.00 -1.80 -15.90
C PHE A 37 5.80 -2.95 -15.28
N GLY A 38 5.21 -4.15 -15.24
CA GLY A 38 5.82 -5.36 -14.70
C GLY A 38 5.80 -5.41 -13.17
N THR A 39 5.80 -6.62 -12.62
CA THR A 39 5.81 -6.86 -11.17
C THR A 39 7.20 -6.59 -10.56
N PHE A 40 7.33 -6.39 -9.24
CA PHE A 40 6.28 -6.17 -8.24
C PHE A 40 6.25 -4.70 -7.81
N TRP A 41 5.07 -4.09 -7.87
CA TRP A 41 4.80 -2.75 -7.32
C TRP A 41 4.21 -2.85 -5.92
N HIS A 42 4.58 -1.86 -5.10
CA HIS A 42 4.11 -1.70 -3.73
C HIS A 42 3.34 -0.38 -3.61
N VAL A 43 2.23 -0.40 -2.90
CA VAL A 43 1.37 0.77 -2.73
C VAL A 43 0.82 0.83 -1.31
N VAL A 44 0.78 2.03 -0.76
CA VAL A 44 0.15 2.36 0.52
C VAL A 44 -0.80 3.52 0.28
N VAL A 45 -2.04 3.37 0.76
CA VAL A 45 -3.06 4.42 0.71
C VAL A 45 -3.63 4.57 2.11
N GLY A 46 -3.63 5.79 2.64
CA GLY A 46 -4.11 6.05 3.99
C GLY A 46 -3.84 7.46 4.48
N GLU A 47 -4.09 7.69 5.75
CA GLU A 47 -3.91 8.97 6.42
C GLU A 47 -2.98 8.78 7.62
N GLY A 48 -2.16 9.77 7.95
CA GLY A 48 -1.34 9.75 9.17
C GLY A 48 -0.24 8.69 9.24
N PHE A 49 0.33 8.28 8.09
CA PHE A 49 1.44 7.32 8.03
C PHE A 49 2.74 7.95 7.55
N GLY A 50 3.87 7.39 7.99
CA GLY A 50 5.21 7.64 7.44
C GLY A 50 5.71 6.40 6.72
N TYR A 51 6.64 6.58 5.78
CA TYR A 51 7.25 5.47 5.05
C TYR A 51 8.75 5.71 4.86
N GLU A 52 9.53 4.65 4.99
CA GLU A 52 10.93 4.58 4.60
C GLU A 52 11.08 3.35 3.71
N VAL A 53 11.39 3.57 2.43
CA VAL A 53 11.40 2.52 1.42
C VAL A 53 12.62 2.66 0.52
N SER A 54 13.23 1.54 0.17
CA SER A 54 14.20 1.48 -0.92
C SER A 54 13.45 1.29 -2.23
N TYR A 55 13.75 2.12 -3.23
CA TYR A 55 13.07 2.11 -4.52
C TYR A 55 14.06 2.21 -5.67
N GLU A 56 13.67 1.67 -6.82
CA GLU A 56 14.42 1.88 -8.05
C GLU A 56 14.30 3.34 -8.51
N THR A 57 15.43 3.94 -8.91
CA THR A 57 15.50 5.35 -9.32
C THR A 57 14.44 5.67 -10.39
N LYS A 58 13.61 6.70 -10.12
CA LYS A 58 12.45 7.14 -10.94
C LYS A 58 11.18 6.30 -10.83
N ASN A 59 11.18 5.19 -10.08
CA ASN A 59 9.99 4.34 -9.87
C ASN A 59 9.39 4.54 -8.48
N ILE A 60 9.16 5.80 -8.10
CA ILE A 60 8.41 6.20 -6.90
C ILE A 60 7.45 7.34 -7.25
N LEU A 61 6.26 7.30 -6.66
CA LEU A 61 5.24 8.32 -6.79
C LEU A 61 4.60 8.56 -5.42
N TYR A 62 4.50 9.83 -5.05
CA TYR A 62 3.82 10.28 -3.85
C TYR A 62 2.82 11.38 -4.21
N LEU A 63 1.57 11.21 -3.78
CA LEU A 63 0.52 12.18 -4.04
C LEU A 63 -0.52 12.21 -2.91
N PHE A 64 -1.25 13.31 -2.83
CA PHE A 64 -2.39 13.48 -1.94
C PHE A 64 -3.68 13.60 -2.74
N PHE A 65 -4.73 12.93 -2.25
CA PHE A 65 -6.09 13.01 -2.78
C PHE A 65 -7.02 13.56 -1.70
N GLY A 66 -7.86 14.54 -2.04
CA GLY A 66 -8.79 15.15 -1.08
C GLY A 66 -8.13 15.92 0.08
N GLY A 67 -6.81 16.12 0.04
CA GLY A 67 -6.03 16.85 1.04
C GLY A 67 -5.55 16.00 2.23
N ASN A 68 -6.28 14.97 2.62
CA ASN A 68 -5.97 14.11 3.78
C ASN A 68 -5.50 12.70 3.40
N LEU A 69 -5.85 12.19 2.22
CA LEU A 69 -5.50 10.84 1.81
C LEU A 69 -4.18 10.81 1.03
N ALA A 70 -3.14 10.27 1.65
CA ALA A 70 -1.85 10.06 1.01
C ALA A 70 -1.83 8.73 0.25
N ILE A 71 -1.24 8.77 -0.94
CA ILE A 71 -0.99 7.61 -1.81
C ILE A 71 0.51 7.58 -2.10
N VAL A 72 1.17 6.49 -1.69
CA VAL A 72 2.58 6.22 -1.95
C VAL A 72 2.65 4.94 -2.79
N LEU A 73 3.37 5.01 -3.91
CA LEU A 73 3.55 3.91 -4.84
C LEU A 73 5.03 3.82 -5.21
N TRP A 74 5.62 2.63 -5.13
CA TRP A 74 7.03 2.44 -5.50
C TRP A 74 7.28 1.05 -6.06
N LYS A 75 8.37 0.92 -6.81
CA LYS A 75 8.90 -0.35 -7.28
C LYS A 75 10.23 -0.63 -6.58
N CYS A 76 10.33 -1.81 -5.97
CA CYS A 76 11.60 -2.32 -5.46
C CYS A 76 12.38 -2.95 -6.63
N SER A 77 13.70 -2.77 -6.63
CA SER A 77 14.60 -3.48 -7.54
C SER A 77 14.79 -4.94 -7.13
#